data_AF-A0A9P6R026-F1
#
_entry.id   AF-A0A9P6R026-F1
#
_cell.length_a   1.000
_cell.length_b   1.000
_cell.length_c   1.000
_cell.angle_alpha   90.00
_cell.angle_beta   90.00
_cell.angle_gamma   90.00
#
_symmetry.space_group_name_H-M   'P 1'
#
loop_
_entity.id
_entity.type
_entity.pdbx_description
1 polymer ?
#
loop_
_entity_poly.entity_id
_entity_poly.type
_entity_poly.pdbx_seq_one_letter_code
_entity_poly.pdbx_strand_id
1 'polypeptide(L)' 'DGAEMIKIATKDEEAHFVVIAGEPLKEPIVQHGPFVMNTKAEIQKTFIDYQFGLNGFERAHKWQSTITK' A
#
# COMPACT_ATOMS: atom_id res chain seq x y z
N ASP A 1 -7.94 15.88 30.79
CA ASP A 1 -7.92 16.12 29.32
C ASP A 1 -6.50 15.90 28.79
N GLY A 2 -6.13 14.64 28.55
CA GLY A 2 -4.76 14.24 28.23
C GLY A 2 -4.59 13.94 26.75
N ALA A 3 -4.40 14.95 25.92
CA ALA A 3 -4.02 14.74 24.52
C ALA A 3 -2.58 14.20 24.46
N GLU A 4 -2.37 13.05 23.81
CA GLU A 4 -1.03 12.56 23.47
C GLU A 4 -0.41 13.49 22.43
N MET A 5 0.82 13.96 22.69
CA MET A 5 1.50 14.93 21.84
C MET A 5 2.85 14.42 21.36
N ILE A 6 3.15 14.65 20.09
CA ILE A 6 4.50 14.49 19.53
C ILE A 6 5.16 15.86 19.48
N LYS A 7 6.25 16.05 20.24
CA LYS A 7 7.06 17.28 20.21
C LYS A 7 8.19 17.13 19.20
N ILE A 8 8.36 18.11 18.33
CA ILE A 8 9.40 18.15 17.30
C ILE A 8 10.13 19.48 17.42
N ALA A 9 11.46 19.45 17.40
CA ALA A 9 12.31 20.63 17.47
C ALA A 9 13.56 20.42 16.62
N THR A 10 14.02 21.51 15.99
CA THR A 10 15.35 21.60 15.38
C THR A 10 16.15 22.66 16.12
N LYS A 11 17.48 22.58 16.02
CA LYS A 11 18.36 23.50 16.73
C LYS A 11 18.86 24.62 15.81
N ASP A 12 19.60 24.23 14.77
CA ASP A 12 20.39 25.17 13.95
C ASP A 12 20.08 25.06 12.44
N GLU A 13 19.34 24.04 12.01
CA GLU A 13 19.00 23.77 10.60
C GLU A 13 17.50 23.50 10.42
N GLU A 14 17.02 23.68 9.18
CA GLU A 14 15.64 23.39 8.80
C GLU A 14 15.37 21.88 8.79
N ALA A 15 14.23 21.45 9.33
CA ALA A 15 13.75 20.08 9.15
C ALA A 15 12.61 20.05 8.14
N HIS A 16 12.71 19.12 7.19
CA HIS A 16 11.66 18.79 6.26
C HIS A 16 11.25 17.34 6.51
N PHE A 17 10.03 17.16 7.04
CA PHE A 17 9.52 15.85 7.42
C PHE A 17 8.01 15.78 7.23
N VAL A 18 7.50 14.56 7.18
CA VAL A 18 6.07 14.26 7.24
C VAL A 18 5.79 13.36 8.43
N VAL A 19 4.66 13.60 9.10
CA VAL A 19 4.13 12.70 10.13
C VAL A 19 2.88 12.05 9.57
N ILE A 20 2.85 10.72 9.55
CA ILE A 20 1.70 9.93 9.10
C ILE A 20 1.27 9.06 10.28
N ALA A 21 0.02 9.20 10.68
CA ALA A 21 -0.61 8.39 11.72
C ALA A 21 -1.94 7.86 11.19
N GLY A 22 -2.36 6.70 11.70
CA GLY A 22 -3.61 6.07 11.33
C GLY A 22 -4.04 5.05 12.39
N GLU A 23 -5.33 4.78 12.42
CA GLU A 23 -5.87 3.74 13.28
C GLU A 23 -5.45 2.35 12.78
N PRO A 24 -4.90 1.47 13.65
CA PRO A 24 -4.58 0.11 13.24
C PRO A 24 -5.85 -0.67 12.88
N LEU A 25 -5.89 -1.26 11.69
CA LEU A 25 -7.02 -2.10 11.24
C LEU A 25 -7.17 -3.40 12.06
N LYS A 26 -6.08 -3.86 12.71
CA LYS A 26 -6.03 -5.10 13.51
C LYS A 26 -6.44 -6.37 12.72
N GLU A 27 -6.24 -6.36 11.41
CA GLU A 27 -6.46 -7.51 10.56
C GLU A 27 -5.15 -8.23 10.22
N PRO A 28 -5.20 -9.54 9.88
CA PRO A 28 -4.04 -10.22 9.35
C PRO A 28 -3.55 -9.55 8.07
N ILE A 29 -2.23 -9.49 7.91
CA ILE A 29 -1.57 -8.96 6.71
C ILE A 29 -0.78 -10.09 6.06
N VAL A 30 -1.12 -10.39 4.81
CA VAL A 30 -0.38 -11.30 3.94
C VAL A 30 0.02 -10.55 2.68
N GLN A 31 1.33 -10.37 2.47
CA GLN A 31 1.87 -9.67 1.32
C GLN A 31 2.65 -10.62 0.41
N HIS A 32 2.47 -10.48 -0.90
CA HIS A 32 3.33 -11.10 -1.90
C HIS A 32 3.47 -10.18 -3.11
N GLY A 33 4.67 -9.63 -3.30
CA GLY A 33 4.95 -8.70 -4.39
C GLY A 33 4.02 -7.47 -4.34
N PRO A 34 3.27 -7.16 -5.42
CA PRO A 34 2.43 -5.97 -5.50
C PRO A 34 1.08 -6.12 -4.76
N PHE A 35 0.79 -7.29 -4.19
CA PHE A 35 -0.53 -7.58 -3.62
C PHE A 35 -0.44 -7.78 -2.10
N VAL A 36 -1.40 -7.19 -1.37
CA VAL A 36 -1.58 -7.31 0.08
C VAL A 36 -3.05 -7.70 0.32
N MET A 37 -3.27 -8.82 1.02
CA MET A 37 -4.59 -9.35 1.39
C MET A 37 -4.58 -9.85 2.84
N ASN A 38 -5.70 -10.36 3.34
CA ASN A 38 -5.79 -10.87 4.71
C ASN A 38 -5.41 -12.36 4.82
N THR A 39 -5.48 -13.14 3.73
CA THR A 39 -5.17 -14.58 3.73
C THR A 39 -4.28 -15.02 2.57
N LYS A 40 -3.59 -16.17 2.72
CA LYS A 40 -2.77 -16.76 1.65
C LYS A 40 -3.61 -17.21 0.43
N ALA A 41 -4.84 -17.68 0.67
CA ALA A 41 -5.74 -18.12 -0.39
C ALA A 41 -6.17 -16.93 -1.28
N GLU A 42 -6.45 -15.78 -0.67
CA GLU A 42 -6.75 -14.55 -1.41
C GLU A 42 -5.57 -14.10 -2.27
N ILE A 43 -4.33 -14.14 -1.75
CA ILE A 43 -3.13 -13.85 -2.55
C ILE A 43 -3.03 -14.78 -3.77
N GLN A 44 -3.23 -16.09 -3.59
CA GLN A 44 -3.20 -17.05 -4.71
C GLN A 44 -4.27 -16.72 -5.76
N LYS A 45 -5.48 -16.38 -5.32
CA LYS A 45 -6.57 -15.95 -6.21
C LYS A 45 -6.20 -14.66 -6.95
N THR A 46 -5.66 -13.65 -6.26
CA THR A 46 -5.27 -12.37 -6.88
C THR A 46 -4.20 -12.56 -7.95
N PHE A 47 -3.25 -13.49 -7.77
CA PHE A 47 -2.30 -13.83 -8.82
C PHE A 47 -2.98 -14.44 -10.05
N ILE A 48 -3.94 -15.36 -9.86
CA ILE A 48 -4.72 -15.93 -10.96
C ILE A 48 -5.49 -14.80 -11.66
N ASP A 49 -6.15 -13.93 -10.91
CA ASP A 49 -6.90 -12.80 -11.47
C ASP A 49 -6.01 -11.87 -12.29
N TYR A 50 -4.82 -11.54 -11.79
CA TYR A 50 -3.86 -10.73 -12.52
C TYR A 50 -3.35 -11.43 -13.78
N GLN A 51 -2.95 -12.70 -13.68
CA GLN A 51 -2.43 -13.50 -14.81
C GLN A 51 -3.44 -13.73 -15.91
N PHE A 52 -4.73 -13.84 -15.59
CA PHE A 52 -5.80 -14.08 -16.56
C PHE A 52 -6.61 -12.82 -16.89
N GLY A 53 -6.31 -11.68 -16.25
CA GLY A 53 -7.01 -10.42 -16.48
C GLY A 53 -8.47 -10.51 -16.06
N LEU A 54 -8.73 -10.93 -14.83
CA LEU A 54 -10.06 -11.10 -14.25
C LEU A 54 -10.23 -10.17 -13.05
N ASN A 55 -11.48 -10.00 -12.59
CA ASN A 55 -11.83 -9.40 -11.30
C ASN A 55 -11.12 -8.05 -11.02
N GLY A 56 -11.12 -7.14 -12.01
CA GLY A 56 -10.49 -5.82 -11.92
C GLY A 56 -9.20 -5.66 -12.74
N PHE A 57 -8.61 -6.77 -13.23
CA PHE A 57 -7.41 -6.76 -14.08
C PHE A 57 -7.69 -6.94 -15.58
N GLU A 58 -8.92 -6.73 -16.06
CA GLU A 58 -9.36 -7.03 -17.44
C GLU A 58 -8.55 -6.29 -18.52
N ARG A 59 -7.94 -5.16 -18.14
CA ARG A 59 -7.12 -4.34 -19.04
C ARG A 59 -5.63 -4.64 -18.99
N ALA A 60 -5.16 -5.48 -18.06
CA ALA A 60 -3.73 -5.71 -17.81
C ALA A 60 -2.99 -6.18 -19.08
N HIS A 61 -3.60 -7.07 -19.88
CA HIS A 61 -2.96 -7.65 -21.06
C HIS A 61 -2.87 -6.72 -22.27
N LYS A 62 -3.74 -5.70 -22.36
CA LYS A 62 -3.81 -4.81 -23.53
C LYS A 62 -3.24 -3.42 -23.25
N TRP A 63 -3.01 -3.11 -21.99
CA TRP A 63 -2.52 -1.80 -21.59
C TRP A 63 -1.01 -1.70 -21.78
N GLN A 64 -0.56 -0.61 -22.39
CA GLN A 64 0.84 -0.25 -22.49
C GLN A 64 0.98 1.24 -22.22
N SER A 65 1.91 1.62 -21.35
CA SER A 65 2.17 3.01 -21.02
C SER A 65 2.84 3.76 -22.17
N THR A 66 2.54 5.05 -22.32
CA THR A 66 3.19 5.94 -23.30
C THR A 66 4.48 6.57 -22.79
N ILE A 67 4.66 6.66 -21.46
CA ILE A 67 5.83 7.32 -20.83
C ILE A 67 7.06 6.43 -20.78
N THR A 68 6.90 5.11 -20.92
CA THR A 68 7.99 4.13 -20.86
C THR A 68 8.38 3.61 -22.25
N LYS A 69 7.93 4.29 -23.32
CA LYS A 69 8.39 4.02 -24.69
C LYS A 69 9.73 4.68 -24.97
#